data_AF-A0AAV4DGM5-F1
#
_entry.id   AF-A0AAV4DGM5-F1
#
_cell.length_a   1.000
_cell.length_b   1.000
_cell.length_c   1.000
_cell.angle_alpha   90.00
_cell.angle_beta   90.00
_cell.angle_gamma   90.00
#
_symmetry.space_group_name_H-M   'P 1'
#
loop_
_entity.id
_entity.type
_entity.pdbx_description
1 polymer ?
#
loop_
_entity_poly.entity_id
_entity_poly.type
_entity_poly.pdbx_seq_one_letter_code
_entity_poly.pdbx_strand_id
1 'polypeptide(L)'
;MDHDGAEKVEKLIVPEYDDGIRPFFFKYRDYLLRMEFLERIKDIPSFEIREDDIWIVTYPKSGTTWIQEIVYLVMNNADTTKALQTTIDKRVQFF
;
A
#
# COMPACT_ATOMS: atom_id res chain seq x y z
N MET A 1 18.00 -2.33 19.41
CA MET A 1 16.57 -1.97 19.44
C MET A 1 15.85 -3.04 18.65
N ASP A 2 15.53 -4.07 19.41
CA ASP A 2 14.80 -5.31 19.16
C ASP A 2 14.13 -5.49 17.78
N HIS A 3 14.81 -6.29 16.94
CA HIS A 3 14.25 -6.94 15.77
C HIS A 3 13.46 -8.18 16.20
N ASP A 4 12.28 -8.00 16.79
CA ASP A 4 11.33 -9.10 16.98
C ASP A 4 9.89 -8.58 16.83
N GLY A 5 9.58 -8.15 15.60
CA GLY A 5 8.32 -7.54 15.21
C GLY A 5 7.27 -8.54 14.72
N ALA A 6 7.41 -9.84 15.03
CA ALA A 6 6.35 -10.83 14.84
C ALA A 6 5.28 -10.68 15.94
N GLU A 7 4.85 -9.45 16.21
CA GLU A 7 3.73 -9.17 17.11
C GLU A 7 2.48 -9.83 16.53
N LYS A 8 1.84 -10.66 17.37
CA LYS A 8 0.57 -11.36 17.13
C LYS A 8 -0.32 -10.59 16.17
N VAL A 9 -0.50 -11.13 14.96
CA VAL A 9 -1.64 -10.78 14.12
C VAL A 9 -2.88 -11.29 14.86
N GLU A 10 -3.52 -10.43 15.64
CA GLU A 10 -4.85 -10.73 16.16
C GLU A 10 -5.80 -10.73 14.97
N LYS A 11 -6.09 -11.93 14.47
CA LYS A 11 -7.15 -12.13 13.49
C LYS A 11 -8.46 -11.74 14.16
N LEU A 12 -8.85 -10.47 13.99
CA LEU A 12 -10.22 -10.07 14.24
C LEU A 12 -11.05 -10.75 13.15
N ILE A 13 -11.58 -11.94 13.48
CA ILE A 13 -12.67 -12.52 12.72
C ILE A 13 -13.84 -11.59 13.00
N VAL A 14 -14.09 -10.64 12.09
CA VAL A 14 -15.38 -9.97 12.06
C VAL A 14 -16.40 -11.10 11.93
N PRO A 15 -17.39 -11.19 12.84
CA PRO A 15 -18.29 -12.34 12.92
C PRO A 15 -18.84 -12.65 11.53
N GLU A 16 -18.85 -13.93 11.18
CA GLU A 16 -19.49 -14.45 9.98
C GLU A 16 -20.82 -13.71 9.76
N TYR A 17 -20.90 -12.93 8.68
CA TYR A 17 -22.19 -12.77 8.04
C TYR A 17 -22.57 -14.16 7.54
N ASP A 18 -23.81 -14.55 7.77
CA ASP A 18 -24.46 -15.87 7.60
C ASP A 18 -24.36 -16.51 6.18
N ASP A 19 -23.52 -15.95 5.31
CA ASP A 19 -23.46 -16.21 3.87
C ASP A 19 -22.12 -16.85 3.40
N GLY A 20 -21.24 -17.29 4.30
CA GLY A 20 -20.01 -18.02 3.93
C GLY A 20 -18.96 -17.21 3.16
N ILE A 21 -19.04 -15.87 3.22
CA ILE A 21 -18.12 -14.95 2.57
C ILE A 21 -16.90 -14.73 3.49
N ARG A 22 -15.70 -14.94 2.95
CA ARG A 22 -14.42 -14.78 3.68
C ARG A 22 -14.37 -13.42 4.41
N PRO A 23 -13.80 -13.33 5.63
CA PRO A 23 -13.70 -12.05 6.33
C PRO A 23 -12.90 -11.06 5.47
N PHE A 24 -13.42 -9.86 5.23
CA PHE A 24 -12.80 -8.88 4.34
C PHE A 24 -11.60 -8.16 4.96
N PHE A 25 -11.52 -8.15 6.30
CA PHE A 25 -10.52 -7.37 7.04
C PHE A 25 -9.93 -8.15 8.22
N PHE A 26 -8.73 -7.76 8.65
CA PHE A 26 -8.10 -8.18 9.90
C PHE A 26 -7.52 -6.97 10.64
N LYS A 27 -7.36 -7.11 11.95
CA LYS A 27 -6.72 -6.11 12.79
C LYS A 27 -5.21 -6.39 12.86
N TYR A 28 -4.39 -5.39 12.58
CA TYR A 28 -2.95 -5.44 12.78
C TYR A 28 -2.55 -4.21 13.59
N ARG A 29 -2.04 -4.43 14.81
CA ARG A 29 -1.95 -3.37 15.84
C ARG A 29 -3.30 -2.68 15.98
N ASP A 30 -3.38 -1.36 15.88
CA ASP A 30 -4.63 -0.61 15.94
C ASP A 30 -5.24 -0.25 14.58
N TYR A 31 -4.77 -0.90 13.50
CA TYR A 31 -5.24 -0.64 12.13
C TYR A 31 -6.09 -1.80 11.60
N LEU A 32 -7.17 -1.46 10.88
CA LEU A 32 -7.99 -2.42 10.14
C LEU A 32 -7.51 -2.49 8.70
N LEU A 33 -7.03 -3.66 8.28
CA LEU A 33 -6.45 -3.89 6.96
C LEU A 33 -7.25 -4.94 6.19
N ARG A 34 -7.27 -4.87 4.87
CA ARG A 34 -7.91 -5.91 4.05
C ARG A 34 -7.08 -7.18 4.05
N MET A 35 -7.75 -8.34 4.01
CA MET A 35 -7.09 -9.65 4.08
C MET A 35 -6.00 -9.87 3.02
N GLU A 36 -6.06 -9.22 1.86
CA GLU A 36 -5.03 -9.36 0.82
C GLU A 36 -3.64 -8.84 1.27
N PHE A 37 -3.59 -7.98 2.29
CA PHE A 37 -2.34 -7.46 2.83
C PHE A 37 -1.67 -8.39 3.85
N LEU A 38 -2.33 -9.48 4.27
CA LEU A 38 -1.84 -10.32 5.36
C LEU A 38 -0.46 -10.93 5.11
N GLU A 39 -0.23 -11.42 3.89
CA GLU A 39 1.06 -12.00 3.50
C GLU A 39 2.11 -10.89 3.35
N ARG A 40 1.72 -9.76 2.74
CA ARG A 40 2.61 -8.64 2.44
C ARG A 40 3.18 -7.96 3.69
N ILE A 41 2.44 -7.93 4.79
CA ILE A 41 2.92 -7.34 6.05
C ILE A 41 4.21 -8.00 6.54
N LYS A 42 4.37 -9.31 6.30
CA LYS A 42 5.55 -10.06 6.74
C LYS A 42 6.81 -9.64 5.97
N ASP A 43 6.65 -9.15 4.76
CA ASP A 43 7.75 -8.77 3.87
C ASP A 43 8.20 -7.32 4.07
N ILE A 44 7.38 -6.48 4.74
CA ILE A 44 7.68 -5.06 4.98
C ILE A 44 9.03 -4.85 5.68
N PRO A 45 9.41 -5.59 6.75
CA PRO A 45 10.68 -5.37 7.43
C PRO A 45 11.91 -5.66 6.56
N SER A 46 11.77 -6.53 5.57
CA SER A 46 12.82 -6.89 4.61
C SER A 46 12.80 -6.05 3.33
N PHE A 47 11.92 -5.04 3.24
CA PHE A 47 11.82 -4.20 2.07
C PHE A 47 13.09 -3.35 1.91
N GLU A 48 13.80 -3.53 0.80
CA GLU A 48 14.99 -2.75 0.46
C GLU A 48 14.60 -1.35 -0.03
N ILE A 49 15.15 -0.32 0.63
CA ILE A 49 14.89 1.08 0.32
C ILE A 49 16.12 1.68 -0.36
N ARG A 50 15.90 2.51 -1.37
CA ARG A 50 16.94 3.28 -2.05
C ARG A 50 16.91 4.74 -1.60
N GLU A 51 18.05 5.42 -1.70
CA GLU A 51 18.17 6.83 -1.29
C GLU A 51 17.33 7.79 -2.16
N ASP A 52 17.00 7.38 -3.38
CA ASP A 52 16.23 8.15 -4.36
C ASP A 52 14.74 7.76 -4.42
N ASP A 53 14.27 6.88 -3.53
CA ASP A 53 12.86 6.46 -3.51
C ASP A 53 11.93 7.59 -3.05
N ILE A 54 10.82 7.78 -3.78
CA ILE A 54 9.76 8.74 -3.44
C ILE A 54 8.51 7.98 -2.99
N TRP A 55 8.05 8.28 -1.78
CA TRP A 55 6.92 7.61 -1.15
C TRP A 55 5.68 8.49 -1.17
N ILE A 56 4.57 7.97 -1.70
CA ILE A 56 3.26 8.63 -1.67
C ILE A 56 2.37 7.91 -0.66
N VAL A 57 2.31 8.44 0.55
CA VAL A 57 1.58 7.84 1.68
C VAL A 57 0.33 8.65 1.96
N THR A 58 -0.84 8.04 1.79
CA THR A 58 -2.13 8.71 1.96
C THR A 58 -3.17 7.74 2.52
N TYR A 59 -4.16 8.27 3.24
CA TYR A 59 -5.36 7.49 3.54
C TYR A 59 -6.14 7.19 2.26
N PRO A 60 -6.80 6.02 2.12
CA PRO A 60 -7.54 5.69 0.91
C PRO A 60 -8.53 6.78 0.52
N LYS A 61 -8.56 7.13 -0.78
CA LYS A 61 -9.42 8.16 -1.36
C LYS A 61 -9.06 9.61 -1.02
N SER A 62 -7.90 9.86 -0.39
CA SER A 62 -7.40 11.23 -0.13
C SER A 62 -6.58 11.84 -1.29
N GLY A 63 -6.84 11.43 -2.54
CA GLY A 63 -6.17 12.02 -3.71
C GLY A 63 -4.84 11.40 -4.13
N THR A 64 -4.55 10.16 -3.75
CA THR A 64 -3.31 9.44 -4.10
C THR A 64 -3.00 9.49 -5.60
N THR A 65 -4.00 9.23 -6.45
CA THR A 65 -3.85 9.23 -7.91
C THR A 65 -3.43 10.60 -8.46
N TRP A 66 -3.93 11.69 -7.89
CA TRP A 66 -3.54 13.03 -8.31
C TRP A 66 -2.09 13.33 -7.96
N ILE A 67 -1.68 13.00 -6.73
CA ILE A 67 -0.30 13.20 -6.29
C ILE A 67 0.68 12.31 -7.06
N GLN A 68 0.31 11.05 -7.35
CA GLN A 68 1.09 10.16 -8.21
C GLN A 68 1.42 10.82 -9.55
N GLU A 69 0.44 11.47 -10.18
CA GLU A 69 0.67 12.08 -11.48
C GLU A 69 1.46 13.38 -11.43
N ILE A 70 1.20 14.22 -10.42
CA ILE A 70 1.96 15.45 -10.20
C ILE A 70 3.44 15.13 -9.96
N VAL A 71 3.72 14.18 -9.05
CA VAL A 71 5.09 13.74 -8.74
C VAL A 71 5.77 13.18 -9.98
N TYR A 72 5.08 12.33 -10.75
CA TYR A 72 5.65 11.78 -11.98
C TYR A 72 6.04 12.86 -12.99
N LEU A 73 5.18 13.87 -13.18
CA LEU A 73 5.48 14.98 -14.10
C LEU A 73 6.66 15.82 -13.59
N VAL A 74 6.73 16.15 -12.30
CA VAL A 74 7.87 16.87 -11.72
C VAL A 74 9.19 16.12 -11.97
N MET A 75 9.19 14.80 -11.75
CA MET A 75 10.35 13.94 -11.99
C MET A 75 10.76 13.80 -13.46
N ASN A 76 9.84 14.10 -14.39
CA ASN A 76 10.04 13.96 -15.83
C ASN A 76 9.97 15.30 -16.56
N ASN A 77 10.41 16.40 -15.92
CA ASN A 77 10.48 17.73 -16.51
C ASN A 77 9.14 18.23 -17.11
N ALA A 78 8.03 17.88 -16.46
CA ALA A 78 6.67 18.15 -16.90
C ALA A 78 6.33 17.61 -18.32
N ASP A 79 6.99 16.53 -18.76
CA ASP A 79 6.69 15.89 -20.05
C ASP A 79 5.37 15.10 -19.99
N THR A 80 4.30 15.77 -20.41
CA THR A 80 2.96 15.18 -20.50
C THR A 80 2.85 14.11 -21.59
N THR A 81 3.67 14.19 -22.65
CA THR A 81 3.63 13.21 -23.74
C THR A 81 4.10 11.86 -23.23
N LYS A 82 5.20 11.85 -22.46
CA LYS A 82 5.72 10.65 -21.81
C LYS A 82 4.72 10.06 -20.80
N ALA A 83 4.07 10.92 -20.00
CA ALA A 83 3.06 10.48 -19.03
C ALA A 83 1.87 9.78 -19.70
N LEU A 84 1.45 10.22 -20.89
CA LEU A 84 0.33 9.61 -21.61
C LEU A 84 0.65 8.27 -22.29
N GLN A 85 1.92 7.93 -22.47
CA GLN A 85 2.34 6.67 -23.12
C GLN A 85 2.16 5.44 -22.23
N THR A 86 2.07 5.63 -20.92
CA THR A 86 1.94 4.55 -19.94
C THR A 86 0.73 4.78 -19.05
N THR A 87 0.36 3.78 -18.27
CA THR A 87 -0.67 3.88 -17.24
C THR A 87 -0.01 4.09 -15.86
N ILE A 88 -0.75 4.68 -14.90
CA ILE A 88 -0.22 5.00 -13.56
C ILE A 88 0.37 3.78 -12.85
N ASP A 89 -0.25 2.60 -12.99
CA ASP A 89 0.20 1.33 -12.39
C ASP A 89 1.59 0.91 -12.87
N LYS A 90 2.02 1.34 -14.06
CA LYS A 90 3.36 1.10 -14.59
C LYS A 90 4.37 2.17 -14.18
N ARG A 91 3.90 3.34 -13.75
CA ARG A 91 4.73 4.47 -13.33
C ARG A 91 5.02 4.47 -11.83
N VAL A 92 4.04 4.07 -11.04
CA VAL A 92 4.11 4.08 -9.58
C VAL A 92 3.76 2.70 -9.06
N GLN A 93 4.72 2.06 -8.40
CA GLN A 93 4.52 0.77 -7.77
C GLN A 93 3.50 0.89 -6.63
N PHE A 94 2.51 0.01 -6.60
CA PHE A 94 1.56 -0.11 -5.47
C PHE A 94 1.99 -1.28 -4.56
N PHE A 95 2.20 -0.95 -3.29
CA PHE A 95 2.61 -1.90 -2.24
C PHE A 95 1.42 -2.48 -1.45
#